data_AF-A0A1J3GRX9-F1
#
_entry.id   AF-A0A1J3GRX9-F1
#
_cell.length_a   1.000
_cell.length_b   1.000
_cell.length_c   1.000
_cell.angle_alpha   90.00
_cell.angle_beta   90.00
_cell.angle_gamma   90.00
#
_symmetry.space_group_name_H-M   'P 1'
#
loop_
_entity.id
_entity.type
_entity.pdbx_description
1 polymer ?
#
loop_
_entity_poly.entity_id
_entity_poly.type
_entity_poly.pdbx_seq_one_letter_code
_entity_poly.pdbx_strand_id
1 'polypeptide(L)' 'SVSVNAMMKEKLKRLQLFLADFEGIMVVEINRSSQYPVAVEMNQGCSLSDARLLYERIKSCATTSSHLDPVVLSP' A
#
# COMPACT_ATOMS: atom_id res chain seq x y z
N SER A 1 -31.51 16.04 4.47
CA SER A 1 -30.14 16.54 4.69
C SER A 1 -29.47 15.92 5.92
N VAL A 2 -30.13 15.85 7.09
CA VAL A 2 -29.54 15.29 8.33
C VAL A 2 -29.28 13.78 8.26
N SER A 3 -30.18 12.97 7.68
CA SER A 3 -30.00 11.51 7.62
C SER A 3 -28.89 11.06 6.66
N VAL A 4 -28.70 11.76 5.53
CA VAL A 4 -27.63 11.48 4.57
C VAL A 4 -26.25 11.76 5.18
N ASN A 5 -26.11 12.86 5.91
CA ASN A 5 -24.87 13.18 6.62
C ASN A 5 -24.54 12.15 7.70
N ALA A 6 -25.53 11.71 8.48
CA ALA A 6 -25.35 10.65 9.48
C ALA A 6 -24.95 9.32 8.83
N MET A 7 -25.61 8.94 7.73
CA MET A 7 -25.28 7.75 6.96
C MET A 7 -23.86 7.80 6.39
N MET A 8 -23.45 8.95 5.84
CA MET A 8 -22.10 9.11 5.26
C MET A 8 -21.02 8.99 6.34
N LYS A 9 -21.24 9.60 7.52
CA LYS A 9 -20.33 9.48 8.67
C LYS A 9 -20.19 8.02 9.11
N GLU A 10 -21.29 7.27 9.19
CA GLU A 10 -21.27 5.86 9.56
C GLU A 10 -20.53 5.00 8.52
N LYS A 11 -20.75 5.25 7.21
CA LYS A 11 -20.00 4.56 6.14
C LYS A 11 -18.49 4.83 6.23
N LEU A 12 -18.10 6.07 6.47
CA LEU A 12 -16.68 6.43 6.62
C LEU A 12 -16.06 5.77 7.85
N LYS A 13 -16.78 5.70 8.96
CA LYS A 13 -16.32 5.00 10.18
C LYS A 13 -16.08 3.51 9.92
N ARG A 14 -17.00 2.85 9.20
CA ARG A 14 -16.84 1.43 8.83
C ARG A 14 -15.69 1.22 7.86
N LEU A 15 -15.52 2.13 6.89
CA LEU A 15 -14.37 2.09 5.98
C LEU A 15 -13.04 2.24 6.75
N GLN A 16 -12.97 3.14 7.72
CA GLN A 16 -11.78 3.28 8.58
C GLN A 16 -11.46 2.00 9.34
N LEU A 17 -12.47 1.36 9.94
CA LEU A 17 -12.29 0.08 10.64
C LEU A 17 -11.83 -1.01 9.67
N PHE A 18 -12.46 -1.11 8.50
CA PHE A 18 -12.05 -2.04 7.45
C PHE A 18 -10.59 -1.85 7.03
N LEU A 19 -10.15 -0.60 6.83
CA LEU A 19 -8.79 -0.28 6.41
C LEU A 19 -7.77 -0.52 7.53
N ALA A 20 -8.16 -0.39 8.81
CA ALA A 20 -7.28 -0.67 9.94
C ALA A 20 -6.90 -2.16 10.02
N ASP A 21 -7.83 -3.05 9.63
CA ASP A 21 -7.65 -4.50 9.66
C ASP A 21 -7.41 -5.09 8.25
N PHE A 22 -7.17 -4.26 7.24
CA PHE A 22 -7.00 -4.74 5.87
C PHE A 22 -5.66 -5.45 5.70
N GLU A 23 -5.71 -6.74 5.37
CA GLU A 23 -4.58 -7.53 4.92
C GLU A 23 -4.78 -7.89 3.45
N GLY A 24 -3.88 -7.43 2.57
CA GLY A 24 -3.96 -7.74 1.14
C GLY A 24 -3.10 -6.84 0.25
N ILE A 25 -3.45 -6.81 -1.04
CA ILE A 25 -2.72 -6.07 -2.08
C ILE A 25 -3.58 -4.90 -2.58
N MET A 26 -2.98 -3.72 -2.66
CA MET A 26 -3.59 -2.51 -3.22
C MET A 26 -2.80 -2.01 -4.42
N VAL A 27 -3.50 -1.69 -5.51
CA VAL A 27 -2.91 -0.97 -6.65
C VAL A 27 -3.26 0.50 -6.50
N VAL A 28 -2.22 1.33 -6.42
CA VAL A 28 -2.34 2.77 -6.22
C VAL A 28 -1.80 3.49 -7.44
N GLU A 29 -2.65 4.29 -8.09
CA GLU A 29 -2.24 5.20 -9.13
C GLU A 29 -1.71 6.50 -8.51
N ILE A 30 -0.45 6.82 -8.83
CA ILE A 30 0.18 8.08 -8.46
C ILE A 30 0.29 8.93 -9.72
N ASN A 31 -0.60 9.92 -9.84
CA ASN A 31 -0.63 10.83 -10.97
C ASN A 31 -0.01 12.17 -10.58
N ARG A 32 0.94 12.68 -11.38
CA ARG A 32 1.59 13.98 -11.15
C ARG A 32 0.64 15.17 -11.26
N SER A 33 -0.50 15.03 -11.95
CA SER A 33 -1.53 16.06 -12.04
C SER A 33 -2.52 16.05 -10.87
N SER A 34 -2.47 15.02 -10.01
CA SER A 34 -3.30 14.91 -8.80
C SER A 34 -2.43 15.10 -7.56
N GLN A 35 -2.97 15.78 -6.55
CA GLN A 35 -2.30 15.87 -5.24
C GLN A 35 -2.50 14.61 -4.39
N TYR A 36 -3.43 13.74 -4.78
CA TYR A 36 -3.81 12.57 -4.00
C TYR A 36 -3.60 11.29 -4.81
N PRO A 37 -2.98 10.26 -4.22
CA PRO A 37 -2.95 8.93 -4.81
C PRO A 37 -4.36 8.34 -4.85
N VAL A 38 -4.65 7.54 -5.89
CA VAL A 38 -5.96 6.90 -6.06
C VAL A 38 -5.79 5.38 -6.01
N ALA A 39 -6.44 4.73 -5.04
CA ALA A 39 -6.53 3.27 -5.03
C ALA A 39 -7.49 2.83 -6.14
N VAL A 40 -6.97 2.11 -7.14
CA VAL A 40 -7.76 1.63 -8.30
C VAL A 40 -8.20 0.18 -8.13
N GLU A 41 -7.45 -0.61 -7.35
CA GLU A 41 -7.79 -2.00 -7.01
C GLU A 41 -7.41 -2.32 -5.57
N MET A 42 -8.22 -3.16 -4.92
CA MET A 42 -7.97 -3.70 -3.57
C MET A 42 -8.38 -5.16 -3.53
N ASN A 43 -7.41 -6.05 -3.35
CA ASN A 43 -7.63 -7.49 -3.22
C ASN A 43 -7.27 -7.91 -1.80
N GLN A 44 -8.23 -8.52 -1.09
CA GLN A 44 -7.98 -9.06 0.25
C GLN A 44 -7.13 -10.33 0.21
N GLY A 45 -6.34 -10.52 1.25
CA GLY A 45 -5.41 -11.63 1.40
C GLY A 45 -4.16 -11.50 0.56
N CYS A 46 -3.21 -12.38 0.82
CA CYS A 46 -2.00 -12.53 0.02
C CYS A 46 -1.94 -13.98 -0.45
N SER A 47 -1.96 -14.19 -1.77
CA SER A 47 -1.80 -15.55 -2.30
C SER A 47 -0.38 -16.05 -2.02
N LEU A 48 -0.21 -17.37 -1.86
CA LEU A 48 1.13 -17.97 -1.72
C LEU A 48 2.05 -17.62 -2.90
N SER A 49 1.49 -17.47 -4.10
CA SER A 49 2.20 -16.99 -5.29
C SER A 49 2.72 -15.56 -5.11
N ASP A 50 1.90 -14.64 -4.63
CA ASP A 50 2.31 -13.24 -4.44
C ASP A 50 3.38 -13.12 -3.35
N ALA A 51 3.21 -13.84 -2.24
CA ALA A 51 4.21 -13.90 -1.17
C ALA A 51 5.56 -14.45 -1.68
N ARG A 52 5.54 -15.49 -2.52
CA ARG A 52 6.75 -16.05 -3.12
C ARG A 52 7.41 -15.06 -4.09
N LEU A 53 6.65 -14.38 -4.93
CA LEU A 53 7.18 -13.36 -5.84
C LEU A 53 7.84 -12.20 -5.07
N LEU A 54 7.25 -11.78 -3.95
CA LEU A 54 7.85 -10.78 -3.06
C LEU A 54 9.18 -11.28 -2.47
N TYR A 55 9.22 -12.51 -1.96
CA TYR A 55 10.44 -13.11 -1.41
C TYR A 55 11.57 -13.16 -2.44
N GLU A 56 11.29 -13.63 -3.67
CA GLU A 56 12.31 -13.69 -4.72
C GLU A 56 12.82 -12.30 -5.12
N ARG A 57 11.97 -11.27 -5.13
CA ARG A 57 12.39 -9.89 -5.40
C ARG A 57 13.34 -9.37 -4.32
N ILE A 58 13.03 -9.62 -3.05
CA ILE A 58 13.89 -9.22 -1.93
C ILE A 58 15.24 -9.94 -2.02
N LYS A 59 15.22 -11.24 -2.27
CA LYS A 59 16.42 -12.07 -2.41
C LYS A 59 17.29 -11.60 -3.58
N SER A 60 16.70 -11.31 -4.73
CA SER A 60 17.40 -10.78 -5.91
C SER A 60 18.04 -9.42 -5.63
N CYS A 61 17.36 -8.54 -4.88
CA CYS A 61 17.88 -7.23 -4.49
C CYS A 61 19.09 -7.38 -3.55
N ALA A 62 19.03 -8.31 -2.60
CA ALA A 62 20.13 -8.61 -1.68
C ALA A 62 21.37 -9.16 -2.41
N THR A 63 21.20 -9.90 -3.51
CA THR A 63 22.34 -10.37 -4.32
C THR A 63 22.98 -9.29 -5.19
N THR A 64 22.28 -8.19 -5.48
CA THR A 64 22.83 -7.04 -6.22
C THR A 64 23.48 -5.98 -5.32
N SER A 65 23.33 -6.08 -3.99
CA SER A 65 23.83 -5.07 -3.04
C SER A 65 25.30 -5.23 -2.66
N SER A 66 26.07 -6.10 -3.32
CA SER A 66 27.53 -6.19 -3.09
C SER A 66 28.31 -4.97 -3.60
N HIS A 67 27.62 -3.98 -4.18
CA HIS A 67 28.21 -2.73 -4.67
C HIS A 67 27.44 -1.49 -4.16
N LEU A 68 26.99 -1.49 -2.90
CA LEU A 68 26.52 -0.26 -2.25
C LEU A 68 27.74 0.45 -1.66
N ASP A 69 28.22 1.48 -2.37
CA ASP A 69 29.17 2.43 -1.79
C ASP A 69 28.55 3.02 -0.50
N PRO A 70 29.30 3.04 0.62
CA PRO A 70 28.77 3.53 1.87
C PRO A 70 28.37 5.00 1.74
N VAL A 71 27.13 5.31 2.10
CA VAL A 71 26.66 6.70 2.22
C VAL A 71 27.48 7.37 3.32
N VAL A 72 28.49 8.14 2.92
CA VAL A 72 29.25 9.01 3.81
C VAL A 72 28.32 10.15 4.22
N LEU A 73 27.73 10.04 5.40
CA LEU A 73 27.12 11.18 6.07
C LEU A 73 28.28 12.04 6.62
N SER A 74 28.54 13.16 5.96
CA SER A 74 29.47 14.18 6.48
C SER A 74 28.88 14.86 7.74
N PRO A 75 29.72 15.29 8.69
CA PRO A 75 29.28 15.81 9.98
C PRO A 75 28.43 17.09 9.90
#